data_AF-A0A8B9H1T7-F1
#
_entry.id   AF-A0A8B9H1T7-F1
#
_cell.length_a   1.000
_cell.length_b   1.000
_cell.length_c   1.000
_cell.angle_alpha   90.00
_cell.angle_beta   90.00
_cell.angle_gamma   90.00
#
_symmetry.space_group_name_H-M   'P 1'
#
loop_
_entity.id
_entity.type
_entity.pdbx_description
1 polymer ?
#
loop_
_entity_poly.entity_id
_entity_poly.type
_entity_poly.pdbx_seq_one_letter_code
_entity_poly.pdbx_strand_id
1 'polypeptide(L)'
;MKDAEVVCRQVGCSRALNATRSAHVVDGSGPTFFDDVDCTGHESNLTSCSQRGRGITNCSHSEDAGVICSDDVLQSPVLTLISSDSTVVSGEPVSFRCAIRNPTSMSVHMHLFKDGVSIKSQEAKSTTTFTLTVDTLDQGQYSCGYSYQKNNSIMSSSWSNSIGITVAGLNVRLVNGTGSCSGRVEVYYRGRWGTVCDDDWGINDADVVCRQMGCGTALLAHRSAHFGQGTGPILLDNVLCSGSESSIRECHHNGFGRNDCNHGEDAGVTCSDNIRLVNGTGACNGRVEINHHGQWGTVCGDNWDMKDAEVVCRQVGCGRAVSITLVREMDQYYWMMLAVLDKKTTSLVALKEVLELPTVVTVKMLVLSAQMSCRALYSP
;
A
#
# COMPACT_ATOMS: atom_id res chain seq x y z
N MET A 1 52.87 -3.90 6.09
CA MET A 1 51.52 -3.37 5.70
C MET A 1 50.52 -4.49 5.51
N LYS A 2 50.85 -5.58 4.79
CA LYS A 2 49.97 -6.76 4.70
C LYS A 2 49.68 -7.37 6.07
N ASP A 3 50.65 -7.35 6.97
CA ASP A 3 50.52 -7.82 8.36
C ASP A 3 49.52 -6.97 9.12
N ALA A 4 49.64 -5.65 8.99
CA ALA A 4 48.70 -4.70 9.58
C ALA A 4 47.26 -4.90 9.05
N GLU A 5 47.10 -5.23 7.77
CA GLU A 5 45.80 -5.52 7.17
C GLU A 5 45.15 -6.77 7.81
N VAL A 6 45.94 -7.83 8.02
CA VAL A 6 45.49 -9.05 8.71
C VAL A 6 45.06 -8.73 10.15
N VAL A 7 45.85 -7.94 10.89
CA VAL A 7 45.52 -7.53 12.26
C VAL A 7 44.24 -6.71 12.29
N CYS A 8 44.14 -5.66 11.46
CA CYS A 8 42.96 -4.79 11.40
C CYS A 8 41.70 -5.58 11.07
N ARG A 9 41.77 -6.52 10.11
CA ARG A 9 40.66 -7.42 9.80
C ARG A 9 40.33 -8.37 10.96
N GLN A 10 41.34 -8.94 11.61
CA GLN A 10 41.17 -9.87 12.75
C GLN A 10 40.46 -9.19 13.93
N VAL A 11 40.73 -7.90 14.18
CA VAL A 11 40.09 -7.13 15.27
C VAL A 11 38.79 -6.45 14.86
N GLY A 12 38.33 -6.63 13.61
CA GLY A 12 37.03 -6.15 13.12
C GLY A 12 37.03 -4.75 12.47
N CYS A 13 38.19 -4.17 12.20
CA CYS A 13 38.33 -2.96 11.39
C CYS A 13 38.38 -3.30 9.89
N SER A 14 38.16 -2.30 9.02
CA SER A 14 38.04 -2.53 7.57
C SER A 14 39.38 -2.73 6.86
N ARG A 15 40.33 -1.79 7.04
CA ARG A 15 41.69 -1.87 6.47
C ARG A 15 42.73 -1.20 7.36
N ALA A 16 44.00 -1.49 7.13
CA ALA A 16 45.11 -0.78 7.74
C ALA A 16 45.31 0.58 7.05
N LEU A 17 45.27 1.66 7.83
CA LEU A 17 45.71 2.98 7.40
C LEU A 17 47.23 3.12 7.50
N ASN A 18 47.82 2.54 8.54
CA ASN A 18 49.25 2.61 8.78
C ASN A 18 49.76 1.41 9.57
N ALA A 19 51.02 1.04 9.33
CA ALA A 19 51.78 0.12 10.15
C ALA A 19 52.88 0.92 10.84
N THR A 20 52.79 1.03 12.15
CA THR A 20 53.75 1.78 12.96
C THR A 20 54.80 0.85 13.54
N ARG A 21 55.99 1.39 13.80
CA ARG A 21 57.15 0.67 14.32
C ARG A 21 57.81 1.50 15.41
N SER A 22 58.76 0.91 16.12
CA SER A 22 59.53 1.61 17.15
C SER A 22 58.66 2.14 18.28
N ALA A 23 57.68 1.33 18.71
CA ALA A 23 56.77 1.65 19.82
C ALA A 23 56.05 3.00 19.68
N HIS A 24 55.75 3.40 18.45
CA HIS A 24 55.17 4.71 18.13
C HIS A 24 53.84 5.03 18.86
N VAL A 25 53.10 4.01 19.28
CA VAL A 25 51.82 4.19 20.00
C VAL A 25 52.08 4.19 21.50
N VAL A 26 52.66 3.11 22.04
CA VAL A 26 53.19 2.98 23.41
C VAL A 26 54.17 1.79 23.44
N ASP A 27 55.18 1.82 24.30
CA ASP A 27 56.03 0.67 24.62
C ASP A 27 55.21 -0.44 25.31
N GLY A 28 55.40 -1.68 24.88
CA GLY A 28 54.85 -2.84 25.56
C GLY A 28 55.55 -3.15 26.88
N SER A 29 55.00 -4.15 27.59
CA SER A 29 55.65 -4.76 28.75
C SER A 29 55.47 -6.28 28.73
N GLY A 30 56.49 -7.03 29.15
CA GLY A 30 56.47 -8.49 29.20
C GLY A 30 57.23 -9.16 28.04
N PRO A 31 56.87 -10.38 27.63
CA PRO A 31 57.57 -11.10 26.56
C PRO A 31 57.13 -10.66 25.16
N THR A 32 58.10 -10.39 24.28
CA THR A 32 57.87 -10.21 22.83
C THR A 32 57.75 -11.59 22.16
N PHE A 33 56.58 -11.89 21.60
CA PHE A 33 56.27 -13.24 21.11
C PHE A 33 56.54 -13.48 19.63
N PHE A 34 56.50 -12.43 18.81
CA PHE A 34 56.57 -12.55 17.35
C PHE A 34 57.56 -11.54 16.79
N ASP A 35 58.25 -11.96 15.75
CA ASP A 35 59.30 -11.23 15.06
C ASP A 35 59.33 -11.68 13.60
N ASP A 36 59.73 -10.78 12.70
CA ASP A 36 59.75 -10.99 11.25
C ASP A 36 58.41 -11.57 10.71
N VAL A 37 57.28 -11.02 11.16
CA VAL A 37 55.95 -11.45 10.68
C VAL A 37 55.79 -11.07 9.21
N ASP A 38 55.49 -12.06 8.37
CA ASP A 38 55.35 -11.91 6.91
C ASP A 38 54.03 -12.54 6.44
N CYS A 39 52.95 -11.76 6.52
CA CYS A 39 51.63 -12.16 6.06
C CYS A 39 51.49 -11.99 4.53
N THR A 40 50.83 -12.94 3.88
CA THR A 40 50.40 -12.81 2.48
C THR A 40 49.28 -11.79 2.30
N GLY A 41 48.46 -11.55 3.34
CA GLY A 41 47.31 -10.64 3.39
C GLY A 41 45.96 -11.36 3.39
N HIS A 42 45.93 -12.68 3.20
CA HIS A 42 44.73 -13.50 3.13
C HIS A 42 44.43 -14.28 4.42
N GLU A 43 45.32 -14.22 5.40
CA GLU A 43 45.22 -14.94 6.67
C GLU A 43 44.06 -14.43 7.52
N SER A 44 43.32 -15.33 8.17
CA SER A 44 42.22 -14.96 9.06
C SER A 44 42.69 -14.39 10.40
N ASN A 45 43.93 -14.67 10.80
CA ASN A 45 44.54 -14.17 12.03
C ASN A 45 46.07 -14.05 11.88
N LEU A 46 46.67 -13.20 12.70
CA LEU A 46 48.11 -12.93 12.75
C LEU A 46 48.94 -14.18 13.05
N THR A 47 48.40 -15.08 13.88
CA THR A 47 49.07 -16.36 14.23
C THR A 47 49.20 -17.33 13.06
N SER A 48 48.51 -17.10 11.94
CA SER A 48 48.59 -17.91 10.72
C SER A 48 49.63 -17.38 9.72
N CYS A 49 50.26 -16.24 10.00
CA CYS A 49 51.29 -15.68 9.14
C CYS A 49 52.64 -16.39 9.35
N SER A 50 53.50 -16.32 8.34
CA SER A 50 54.88 -16.80 8.46
C SER A 50 55.64 -15.93 9.46
N GLN A 51 56.49 -16.56 10.28
CA GLN A 51 57.27 -15.89 11.33
C GLN A 51 58.43 -16.78 11.80
N ARG A 52 59.37 -16.19 12.54
CA ARG A 52 60.62 -16.85 12.99
C ARG A 52 60.46 -17.88 14.12
N GLY A 53 59.26 -17.98 14.71
CA GLY A 53 58.91 -18.88 15.80
C GLY A 53 58.55 -18.13 17.09
N ARG A 54 57.64 -18.70 17.91
CA ARG A 54 57.14 -18.03 19.12
C ARG A 54 58.25 -17.82 20.16
N GLY A 55 58.44 -16.57 20.59
CA GLY A 55 59.44 -16.19 21.60
C GLY A 55 60.89 -16.23 21.10
N ILE A 56 61.10 -16.44 19.80
CA ILE A 56 62.41 -16.34 19.15
C ILE A 56 62.46 -14.97 18.46
N THR A 57 63.07 -14.00 19.14
CA THR A 57 63.14 -12.61 18.66
C THR A 57 64.46 -11.97 19.05
N ASN A 58 64.92 -11.00 18.28
CA ASN A 58 66.01 -10.09 18.65
C ASN A 58 65.50 -8.68 18.98
N CYS A 59 64.19 -8.50 19.15
CA CYS A 59 63.57 -7.21 19.41
C CYS A 59 63.51 -6.88 20.91
N SER A 60 63.52 -5.59 21.20
CA SER A 60 63.14 -5.02 22.50
C SER A 60 61.81 -4.26 22.40
N HIS A 61 61.22 -3.86 23.53
CA HIS A 61 59.96 -3.11 23.51
C HIS A 61 60.04 -1.76 22.80
N SER A 62 61.23 -1.17 22.65
CA SER A 62 61.40 0.03 21.83
C SER A 62 61.19 -0.22 20.33
N GLU A 63 61.00 -1.48 19.92
CA GLU A 63 60.75 -1.92 18.55
C GLU A 63 59.34 -2.44 18.33
N ASP A 64 58.47 -2.37 19.36
CA ASP A 64 57.12 -2.91 19.28
C ASP A 64 56.36 -2.33 18.07
N ALA A 65 55.73 -3.23 17.32
CA ALA A 65 54.94 -2.89 16.15
C ALA A 65 53.53 -2.45 16.58
N GLY A 66 53.00 -1.43 15.91
CA GLY A 66 51.63 -0.97 16.07
C GLY A 66 50.90 -0.88 14.73
N VAL A 67 49.58 -0.72 14.78
CA VAL A 67 48.74 -0.54 13.60
C VAL A 67 47.74 0.59 13.85
N ILE A 68 47.46 1.35 12.80
CA ILE A 68 46.34 2.29 12.77
C ILE A 68 45.35 1.74 11.76
N CYS A 69 44.18 1.34 12.21
CA CYS A 69 43.12 0.80 11.35
C CYS A 69 42.12 1.90 10.97
N SER A 70 41.45 1.75 9.83
CA SER A 70 40.35 2.63 9.47
C SER A 70 39.10 2.23 10.24
N ASP A 71 38.61 3.15 11.07
CA ASP A 71 37.38 3.01 11.85
C ASP A 71 36.11 3.27 10.99
N ASP A 72 36.27 3.67 9.72
CA ASP A 72 35.24 4.44 9.01
C ASP A 72 34.27 3.65 8.11
N VAL A 73 34.29 2.32 8.10
CA VAL A 73 33.23 1.57 7.39
C VAL A 73 32.78 0.38 8.20
N LEU A 74 31.83 0.63 9.09
CA LEU A 74 30.99 -0.43 9.67
C LEU A 74 30.39 -1.24 8.52
N GLN A 75 30.60 -2.56 8.54
CA GLN A 75 30.09 -3.46 7.52
C GLN A 75 28.56 -3.37 7.46
N SER A 76 28.00 -3.41 6.25
CA SER A 76 26.55 -3.52 6.11
C SER A 76 26.05 -4.87 6.66
N PRO A 77 24.98 -4.87 7.47
CA PRO A 77 24.34 -6.12 7.87
C PRO A 77 23.64 -6.78 6.69
N VAL A 78 23.20 -8.01 6.87
CA VAL A 78 22.38 -8.76 5.91
C VAL A 78 20.97 -8.88 6.45
N LEU A 79 19.99 -8.51 5.62
CA LEU A 79 18.58 -8.72 5.89
C LEU A 79 18.11 -10.00 5.20
N THR A 80 17.38 -10.84 5.92
CA THR A 80 16.78 -12.08 5.42
C THR A 80 15.31 -12.12 5.80
N LEU A 81 14.43 -12.40 4.84
CA LEU A 81 13.03 -12.68 5.11
C LEU A 81 12.91 -14.11 5.66
N ILE A 82 12.30 -14.26 6.84
CA ILE A 82 12.05 -15.57 7.45
C ILE A 82 10.72 -16.16 6.96
N SER A 83 9.76 -15.30 6.62
CA SER A 83 8.51 -15.71 5.99
C SER A 83 8.77 -16.40 4.65
N SER A 84 7.96 -17.40 4.30
CA SER A 84 8.15 -18.24 3.12
C SER A 84 7.98 -17.52 1.79
N ASP A 85 7.27 -16.38 1.78
CA ASP A 85 6.93 -15.62 0.57
C ASP A 85 7.07 -14.11 0.83
N SER A 86 7.51 -13.37 -0.19
CA SER A 86 7.51 -11.90 -0.22
C SER A 86 6.11 -11.30 -0.43
N THR A 87 5.16 -12.11 -0.88
CA THR A 87 3.74 -11.75 -0.93
C THR A 87 3.07 -12.17 0.37
N VAL A 88 2.56 -11.19 1.12
CA VAL A 88 1.99 -11.40 2.45
C VAL A 88 0.57 -10.90 2.47
N VAL A 89 -0.32 -11.62 3.13
CA VAL A 89 -1.71 -11.20 3.29
C VAL A 89 -1.82 -10.21 4.45
N SER A 90 -2.58 -9.13 4.27
CA SER A 90 -2.83 -8.16 5.35
C SER A 90 -3.31 -8.86 6.63
N GLY A 91 -2.68 -8.50 7.76
CA GLY A 91 -2.91 -9.09 9.09
C GLY A 91 -2.06 -10.32 9.43
N GLU A 92 -1.29 -10.89 8.50
CA GLU A 92 -0.35 -11.98 8.81
C GLU A 92 1.01 -11.42 9.30
N PRO A 93 1.73 -12.15 10.18
CA PRO A 93 3.02 -11.69 10.68
C PRO A 93 4.15 -11.91 9.65
N VAL A 94 5.01 -10.91 9.52
CA VAL A 94 6.24 -10.95 8.72
C VAL A 94 7.44 -10.84 9.64
N SER A 95 8.39 -11.77 9.49
CA SER A 95 9.61 -11.76 10.27
C SER A 95 10.84 -11.52 9.39
N PHE A 96 11.64 -10.53 9.78
CA PHE A 96 12.90 -10.18 9.16
C PHE A 96 14.05 -10.44 10.11
N ARG A 97 15.04 -11.22 9.67
CA ARG A 97 16.30 -11.40 10.40
C ARG A 97 17.34 -10.42 9.87
N CYS A 98 17.86 -9.55 10.74
CA CYS A 98 19.01 -8.72 10.46
C CYS A 98 20.24 -9.32 11.17
N ALA A 99 21.36 -9.49 10.45
CA ALA A 99 22.57 -10.09 11.01
C ALA A 99 23.85 -9.39 10.54
N ILE A 100 24.78 -9.18 11.46
CA ILE A 100 26.13 -8.67 11.20
C ILE A 100 27.04 -9.84 10.86
N ARG A 101 27.79 -9.77 9.74
CA ARG A 101 28.66 -10.87 9.29
C ARG A 101 29.81 -11.15 10.26
N ASN A 102 30.45 -10.09 10.73
CA ASN A 102 31.55 -10.14 11.70
C ASN A 102 31.11 -9.42 12.99
N PRO A 103 30.60 -10.15 13.98
CA PRO A 103 30.00 -9.54 15.15
C PRO A 103 31.04 -8.82 16.02
N THR A 104 30.69 -7.62 16.44
CA THR A 104 31.45 -6.86 17.44
C THR A 104 31.27 -7.48 18.83
N SER A 105 32.27 -7.35 19.71
CA SER A 105 32.18 -7.76 21.13
C SER A 105 31.13 -6.94 21.92
N MET A 106 30.74 -5.77 21.41
CA MET A 106 29.83 -4.83 22.03
C MET A 106 28.39 -5.00 21.54
N SER A 107 27.42 -4.71 22.41
CA SER A 107 26.00 -4.58 22.02
C SER A 107 25.80 -3.37 21.11
N VAL A 108 24.98 -3.53 20.08
CA VAL A 108 24.60 -2.49 19.12
C VAL A 108 23.09 -2.33 19.08
N HIS A 109 22.60 -1.15 18.70
CA HIS A 109 21.19 -0.93 18.37
C HIS A 109 20.95 -1.27 16.90
N MET A 110 20.21 -2.34 16.63
CA MET A 110 19.79 -2.72 15.29
C MET A 110 18.46 -2.02 14.95
N HIS A 111 18.34 -1.53 13.72
CA HIS A 111 17.18 -0.81 13.21
C HIS A 111 16.65 -1.49 11.95
N LEU A 112 15.33 -1.62 11.85
CA LEU A 112 14.61 -1.99 10.64
C LEU A 112 14.04 -0.73 10.00
N PHE A 113 14.31 -0.56 8.71
CA PHE A 113 13.85 0.56 7.92
C PHE A 113 12.84 0.10 6.88
N LYS A 114 11.84 0.95 6.61
CA LYS A 114 10.89 0.83 5.50
C LYS A 114 10.97 2.11 4.68
N ASP A 115 11.32 1.97 3.40
CA ASP A 115 11.52 3.08 2.46
C ASP A 115 12.46 4.17 3.01
N GLY A 116 13.47 3.73 3.77
CA GLY A 116 14.48 4.58 4.40
C GLY A 116 14.10 5.18 5.76
N VAL A 117 12.89 4.93 6.27
CA VAL A 117 12.43 5.40 7.59
C VAL A 117 12.57 4.29 8.61
N SER A 118 13.18 4.57 9.77
CA SER A 118 13.28 3.59 10.86
C SER A 118 11.91 3.33 11.48
N ILE A 119 11.46 2.09 11.47
CA ILE A 119 10.13 1.68 11.96
C ILE A 119 10.20 0.84 13.24
N LYS A 120 11.34 0.19 13.49
CA LYS A 120 11.55 -0.65 14.67
C LYS A 120 13.03 -0.74 15.00
N SER A 121 13.38 -0.77 16.27
CA SER A 121 14.76 -0.93 16.70
C SER A 121 14.86 -1.73 17.99
N GLN A 122 16.01 -2.37 18.21
CA GLN A 122 16.32 -3.09 19.44
C GLN A 122 17.82 -3.26 19.64
N GLU A 123 18.23 -3.48 20.88
CA GLU A 123 19.59 -3.92 21.18
C GLU A 123 19.83 -5.39 20.81
N ALA A 124 21.00 -5.66 20.25
CA ALA A 124 21.48 -7.01 19.97
C ALA A 124 23.01 -7.03 19.91
N LYS A 125 23.62 -8.20 20.08
CA LYS A 125 25.08 -8.36 19.93
C LYS A 125 25.50 -8.48 18.47
N SER A 126 24.73 -9.22 17.68
CA SER A 126 25.12 -9.58 16.31
C SER A 126 23.96 -9.83 15.36
N THR A 127 22.83 -10.30 15.88
CA THR A 127 21.66 -10.62 15.08
C THR A 127 20.39 -10.34 15.86
N THR A 128 19.35 -9.95 15.13
CA THR A 128 18.00 -9.89 15.67
C THR A 128 16.95 -10.26 14.64
N THR A 129 15.76 -10.62 15.13
CA THR A 129 14.56 -10.84 14.33
C THR A 129 13.50 -9.80 14.68
N PHE A 130 13.06 -9.05 13.67
CA PHE A 130 11.94 -8.14 13.77
C PHE A 130 10.68 -8.81 13.23
N THR A 131 9.64 -8.93 14.04
CA THR A 131 8.32 -9.38 13.60
C THR A 131 7.35 -8.20 13.54
N LEU A 132 6.61 -8.08 12.44
CA LEU A 132 5.60 -7.07 12.17
C LEU A 132 4.29 -7.75 11.79
N THR A 133 3.16 -7.19 12.19
CA THR A 133 1.86 -7.53 11.57
C THR A 133 1.62 -6.47 10.51
N VAL A 134 1.55 -6.87 9.23
CA VAL A 134 1.57 -5.93 8.09
C VAL A 134 0.17 -5.67 7.55
N ASP A 135 -0.09 -4.44 7.10
CA ASP A 135 -1.28 -4.06 6.34
C ASP A 135 -0.92 -3.54 4.93
N THR A 136 -1.88 -3.08 4.14
CA THR A 136 -1.61 -2.57 2.78
C THR A 136 -0.73 -1.33 2.74
N LEU A 137 -0.70 -0.54 3.82
CA LEU A 137 0.20 0.60 3.96
C LEU A 137 1.64 0.14 4.19
N ASP A 138 1.84 -1.10 4.66
CA ASP A 138 3.14 -1.75 4.86
C ASP A 138 3.80 -2.35 3.63
N GLN A 139 3.17 -2.21 2.46
CA GLN A 139 3.86 -2.46 1.21
C GLN A 139 5.06 -1.51 1.03
N GLY A 140 6.23 -2.05 0.69
CA GLY A 140 7.42 -1.23 0.48
C GLY A 140 8.72 -2.02 0.48
N GLN A 141 9.83 -1.28 0.51
CA GLN A 141 11.18 -1.82 0.53
C GLN A 141 11.76 -1.78 1.95
N TYR A 142 12.18 -2.94 2.45
CA TYR A 142 12.71 -3.10 3.79
C TYR A 142 14.23 -3.29 3.76
N SER A 143 14.92 -2.57 4.64
CA SER A 143 16.36 -2.70 4.86
C SER A 143 16.65 -2.67 6.37
N CYS A 144 17.86 -3.05 6.78
CA CYS A 144 18.28 -2.91 8.16
C CYS A 144 19.67 -2.29 8.28
N GLY A 145 19.94 -1.72 9.44
CA GLY A 145 21.21 -1.11 9.81
C GLY A 145 21.44 -1.24 11.31
N TYR A 146 22.61 -0.83 11.79
CA TYR A 146 22.87 -0.79 13.22
C TYR A 146 23.69 0.44 13.61
N SER A 147 23.62 0.82 14.87
CA SER A 147 24.36 1.94 15.42
C SER A 147 24.87 1.66 16.83
N TYR A 148 25.96 2.30 17.23
CA TYR A 148 26.45 2.30 18.61
C TYR A 148 27.08 3.65 18.95
N GLN A 149 27.22 3.91 20.25
CA GLN A 149 27.84 5.14 20.74
C GLN A 149 29.34 4.92 20.97
N LYS A 150 30.17 5.82 20.41
CA LYS A 150 31.61 5.90 20.64
C LYS A 150 31.98 7.35 20.93
N ASN A 151 32.62 7.62 22.06
CA ASN A 151 33.07 8.97 22.44
C ASN A 151 31.99 10.04 22.30
N ASN A 152 30.79 9.75 22.79
CA ASN A 152 29.62 10.64 22.72
C ASN A 152 29.11 10.96 21.29
N SER A 153 29.56 10.21 20.29
CA SER A 153 29.09 10.27 18.90
C SER A 153 28.38 8.96 18.51
N ILE A 154 27.31 9.06 17.72
CA ILE A 154 26.60 7.89 17.20
C ILE A 154 27.25 7.46 15.89
N MET A 155 27.82 6.25 15.88
CA MET A 155 28.35 5.61 14.69
C MET A 155 27.28 4.68 14.12
N SER A 156 26.98 4.80 12.83
CA SER A 156 25.93 4.04 12.16
C SER A 156 26.49 3.29 10.95
N SER A 157 26.02 2.06 10.74
CA SER A 157 26.37 1.26 9.58
C SER A 157 25.71 1.79 8.31
N SER A 158 26.24 1.38 7.16
CA SER A 158 25.49 1.40 5.91
C SER A 158 24.29 0.44 6.00
N TRP A 159 23.28 0.66 5.15
CA TRP A 159 22.09 -0.20 5.08
C TRP A 159 22.40 -1.55 4.41
N SER A 160 21.62 -2.56 4.77
CA SER A 160 21.66 -3.90 4.18
C SER A 160 21.17 -3.95 2.73
N ASN A 161 21.11 -5.15 2.15
CA ASN A 161 20.26 -5.43 1.01
C ASN A 161 18.79 -5.05 1.29
N SER A 162 18.06 -4.69 0.24
CA SER A 162 16.64 -4.40 0.31
C SER A 162 15.80 -5.64 0.03
N ILE A 163 14.70 -5.80 0.75
CA ILE A 163 13.68 -6.82 0.50
C ILE A 163 12.35 -6.10 0.30
N GLY A 164 11.78 -6.23 -0.90
CA GLY A 164 10.42 -5.77 -1.17
C GLY A 164 9.41 -6.78 -0.63
N ILE A 165 8.41 -6.30 0.11
CA ILE A 165 7.21 -7.08 0.39
C ILE A 165 6.02 -6.49 -0.36
N THR A 166 5.18 -7.35 -0.89
CA THR A 166 3.89 -6.99 -1.48
C THR A 166 2.81 -7.46 -0.52
N VAL A 167 2.04 -6.52 0.02
CA VAL A 167 0.94 -6.89 0.90
C VAL A 167 -0.30 -7.06 0.03
N ALA A 168 -0.66 -8.31 -0.22
CA ALA A 168 -1.94 -8.65 -0.81
C ALA A 168 -3.02 -8.18 0.16
N GLY A 169 -3.75 -7.13 -0.25
CA GLY A 169 -5.01 -6.77 0.34
C GLY A 169 -5.89 -8.01 0.43
N LEU A 170 -6.69 -8.07 1.49
CA LEU A 170 -7.58 -9.20 1.69
C LEU A 170 -8.62 -9.19 0.60
N ASN A 171 -8.51 -10.17 -0.30
CA ASN A 171 -9.35 -10.21 -1.49
C ASN A 171 -10.78 -10.54 -1.07
N VAL A 172 -11.65 -9.56 -1.28
CA VAL A 172 -13.09 -9.78 -1.34
C VAL A 172 -13.45 -10.01 -2.80
N ARG A 173 -14.44 -10.85 -3.06
CA ARG A 173 -15.09 -10.94 -4.37
C ARG A 173 -16.60 -10.99 -4.19
N LEU A 174 -17.30 -10.49 -5.19
CA LEU A 174 -18.74 -10.57 -5.28
C LEU A 174 -19.12 -11.63 -6.32
N VAL A 175 -19.92 -12.62 -5.93
CA VAL A 175 -20.27 -13.77 -6.76
C VAL A 175 -21.77 -13.80 -7.04
N ASN A 176 -22.16 -14.23 -8.24
CA ASN A 176 -23.56 -14.41 -8.67
C ASN A 176 -24.43 -13.14 -8.64
N GLY A 177 -23.83 -11.95 -8.68
CA GLY A 177 -24.56 -10.71 -8.90
C GLY A 177 -24.88 -10.44 -10.37
N THR A 178 -25.55 -9.32 -10.60
CA THR A 178 -25.90 -8.86 -11.96
C THR A 178 -24.78 -8.05 -12.64
N GLY A 179 -23.67 -7.83 -11.93
CA GLY A 179 -22.49 -7.10 -12.38
C GLY A 179 -21.35 -7.22 -11.35
N SER A 180 -20.23 -6.53 -11.57
CA SER A 180 -19.05 -6.58 -10.69
C SER A 180 -19.27 -5.98 -9.30
N CYS A 181 -20.29 -5.14 -9.14
CA CYS A 181 -20.60 -4.40 -7.92
C CYS A 181 -21.86 -4.89 -7.19
N SER A 182 -22.26 -6.14 -7.43
CA SER A 182 -23.29 -6.82 -6.64
C SER A 182 -22.95 -8.31 -6.52
N GLY A 183 -23.42 -8.97 -5.47
CA GLY A 183 -23.28 -10.42 -5.32
C GLY A 183 -23.13 -10.87 -3.88
N ARG A 184 -23.03 -12.20 -3.70
CA ARG A 184 -22.63 -12.83 -2.44
C ARG A 184 -21.20 -12.42 -2.09
N VAL A 185 -20.97 -12.06 -0.84
CA VAL A 185 -19.63 -11.67 -0.36
C VAL A 185 -18.83 -12.93 -0.04
N GLU A 186 -17.68 -13.06 -0.68
CA GLU A 186 -16.70 -14.08 -0.34
C GLU A 186 -15.37 -13.43 -0.01
N VAL A 187 -14.73 -13.91 1.05
CA VAL A 187 -13.43 -13.43 1.55
C VAL A 187 -12.36 -14.50 1.33
N TYR A 188 -11.15 -14.06 0.98
CA TYR A 188 -10.00 -14.95 0.87
C TYR A 188 -9.19 -14.96 2.17
N TYR A 189 -9.00 -16.13 2.77
CA TYR A 189 -8.21 -16.31 3.98
C TYR A 189 -7.42 -17.62 3.93
N ARG A 190 -6.11 -17.56 4.23
CA ARG A 190 -5.22 -18.75 4.32
C ARG A 190 -5.36 -19.73 3.15
N GLY A 191 -5.27 -19.21 1.93
CA GLY A 191 -5.24 -20.05 0.72
C GLY A 191 -6.61 -20.51 0.21
N ARG A 192 -7.72 -20.09 0.85
CA ARG A 192 -9.07 -20.52 0.47
C ARG A 192 -10.08 -19.37 0.47
N TRP A 193 -11.03 -19.46 -0.44
CA TRP A 193 -12.23 -18.61 -0.44
C TRP A 193 -13.27 -19.19 0.52
N GLY A 194 -14.08 -18.32 1.10
CA GLY A 194 -15.23 -18.69 1.91
C GLY A 194 -16.22 -17.55 2.06
N THR A 195 -17.42 -17.86 2.53
CA THR A 195 -18.55 -16.92 2.59
C THR A 195 -18.58 -16.16 3.91
N VAL A 196 -19.50 -15.21 4.02
CA VAL A 196 -19.77 -14.41 5.23
C VAL A 196 -21.19 -14.70 5.68
N CYS A 197 -21.41 -14.96 6.97
CA CYS A 197 -22.75 -15.14 7.52
C CYS A 197 -23.52 -13.81 7.59
N ASP A 198 -24.84 -13.87 7.46
CA ASP A 198 -25.75 -12.72 7.46
C ASP A 198 -26.28 -12.32 8.86
N ASP A 199 -25.83 -13.01 9.91
CA ASP A 199 -26.06 -12.63 11.30
C ASP A 199 -25.45 -11.26 11.57
N ASP A 200 -26.30 -10.35 12.08
CA ASP A 200 -26.04 -8.93 12.24
C ASP A 200 -25.67 -8.13 10.97
N TRP A 201 -25.64 -8.77 9.78
CA TRP A 201 -25.23 -8.15 8.52
C TRP A 201 -26.06 -6.93 8.12
N GLY A 202 -25.47 -5.74 8.22
CA GLY A 202 -26.09 -4.45 8.05
C GLY A 202 -25.49 -3.62 6.92
N ILE A 203 -26.06 -2.41 6.75
CA ILE A 203 -25.64 -1.50 5.68
C ILE A 203 -24.22 -0.98 5.86
N ASN A 204 -23.74 -0.86 7.10
CA ASN A 204 -22.36 -0.44 7.38
C ASN A 204 -21.35 -1.50 6.93
N ASP A 205 -21.66 -2.79 7.13
CA ASP A 205 -20.81 -3.90 6.68
C ASP A 205 -20.77 -3.95 5.16
N ALA A 206 -21.93 -3.79 4.54
CA ALA A 206 -22.04 -3.68 3.09
C ALA A 206 -21.25 -2.48 2.54
N ASP A 207 -21.27 -1.33 3.22
CA ASP A 207 -20.58 -0.12 2.77
C ASP A 207 -19.07 -0.28 2.80
N VAL A 208 -18.54 -0.91 3.85
CA VAL A 208 -17.12 -1.28 3.93
C VAL A 208 -16.74 -2.20 2.76
N VAL A 209 -17.56 -3.21 2.45
CA VAL A 209 -17.32 -4.10 1.29
C VAL A 209 -17.37 -3.33 -0.03
N CYS A 210 -18.39 -2.49 -0.23
CA CYS A 210 -18.54 -1.72 -1.46
C CYS A 210 -17.37 -0.77 -1.71
N ARG A 211 -16.91 -0.09 -0.65
CA ARG A 211 -15.73 0.76 -0.73
C ARG A 211 -14.45 -0.03 -0.94
N GLN A 212 -14.29 -1.16 -0.25
CA GLN A 212 -13.15 -2.07 -0.42
C GLN A 212 -13.05 -2.61 -1.85
N MET A 213 -14.20 -2.85 -2.50
CA MET A 213 -14.29 -3.28 -3.90
C MET A 213 -14.16 -2.12 -4.91
N GLY A 214 -14.08 -0.87 -4.46
CA GLY A 214 -14.04 0.31 -5.33
C GLY A 214 -15.37 0.58 -6.07
N CYS A 215 -16.47 0.06 -5.54
CA CYS A 215 -17.81 0.09 -6.14
C CYS A 215 -18.69 1.24 -5.62
N GLY A 216 -18.10 2.24 -4.97
CA GLY A 216 -18.84 3.33 -4.32
C GLY A 216 -19.43 2.91 -2.98
N THR A 217 -20.64 3.41 -2.69
CA THR A 217 -21.35 3.20 -1.43
C THR A 217 -22.28 1.98 -1.50
N ALA A 218 -22.64 1.41 -0.35
CA ALA A 218 -23.67 0.38 -0.31
C ALA A 218 -25.06 0.95 -0.56
N LEU A 219 -25.84 0.23 -1.39
CA LEU A 219 -27.26 0.46 -1.59
C LEU A 219 -28.10 -0.53 -0.79
N LEU A 220 -27.69 -1.80 -0.77
CA LEU A 220 -28.41 -2.89 -0.10
C LEU A 220 -27.42 -3.86 0.57
N ALA A 221 -27.75 -4.25 1.80
CA ALA A 221 -27.17 -5.39 2.49
C ALA A 221 -28.14 -6.57 2.37
N HIS A 222 -27.74 -7.60 1.63
CA HIS A 222 -28.57 -8.78 1.37
C HIS A 222 -28.27 -9.88 2.37
N ARG A 223 -29.35 -10.55 2.78
CA ARG A 223 -29.35 -11.68 3.70
C ARG A 223 -29.94 -12.92 3.01
N SER A 224 -29.86 -14.05 3.69
CA SER A 224 -30.51 -15.31 3.38
C SER A 224 -30.15 -15.86 2.00
N ALA A 225 -28.85 -15.83 1.67
CA ALA A 225 -28.31 -16.33 0.41
C ALA A 225 -29.04 -15.77 -0.83
N HIS A 226 -29.36 -14.47 -0.83
CA HIS A 226 -30.09 -13.79 -1.93
C HIS A 226 -29.49 -14.06 -3.32
N PHE A 227 -28.16 -14.08 -3.43
CA PHE A 227 -27.41 -14.37 -4.67
C PHE A 227 -27.11 -15.86 -4.85
N GLY A 228 -27.84 -16.72 -4.15
CA GLY A 228 -27.60 -18.15 -4.03
C GLY A 228 -26.53 -18.49 -2.98
N GLN A 229 -26.57 -19.74 -2.53
CA GLN A 229 -25.64 -20.30 -1.57
C GLN A 229 -24.23 -20.44 -2.17
N GLY A 230 -23.23 -20.21 -1.34
CA GLY A 230 -21.85 -20.52 -1.62
C GLY A 230 -21.50 -21.98 -1.28
N THR A 231 -20.21 -22.27 -1.32
CA THR A 231 -19.65 -23.58 -1.03
C THR A 231 -18.34 -23.43 -0.27
N GLY A 232 -18.04 -24.39 0.61
CA GLY A 232 -16.78 -24.41 1.35
C GLY A 232 -16.94 -23.84 2.75
N PRO A 233 -15.93 -23.16 3.31
CA PRO A 233 -16.02 -22.60 4.66
C PRO A 233 -16.85 -21.32 4.68
N ILE A 234 -17.61 -21.12 5.75
CA ILE A 234 -18.06 -19.79 6.18
C ILE A 234 -16.92 -19.21 7.02
N LEU A 235 -16.38 -18.07 6.61
CA LEU A 235 -15.15 -17.51 7.16
C LEU A 235 -15.38 -16.37 8.15
N LEU A 236 -16.47 -15.63 8.02
CA LEU A 236 -16.82 -14.52 8.91
C LEU A 236 -18.26 -14.65 9.37
N ASP A 237 -18.51 -14.16 10.57
CA ASP A 237 -19.79 -14.23 11.27
C ASP A 237 -19.86 -13.15 12.37
N ASN A 238 -21.08 -12.70 12.67
CA ASN A 238 -21.42 -11.49 13.44
C ASN A 238 -20.53 -10.31 13.06
N VAL A 239 -20.47 -9.99 11.76
CA VAL A 239 -19.69 -8.86 11.28
C VAL A 239 -20.40 -7.57 11.70
N LEU A 240 -19.68 -6.72 12.44
CA LEU A 240 -20.20 -5.48 13.01
C LEU A 240 -19.22 -4.34 12.74
N CYS A 241 -19.34 -3.74 11.55
CA CYS A 241 -18.58 -2.58 11.12
C CYS A 241 -19.19 -1.27 11.67
N SER A 242 -18.31 -0.33 12.02
CA SER A 242 -18.67 1.07 12.26
C SER A 242 -18.97 1.85 10.97
N GLY A 243 -18.47 1.34 9.82
CA GLY A 243 -18.56 1.95 8.48
C GLY A 243 -17.27 2.67 8.07
N SER A 244 -16.34 2.88 9.00
CA SER A 244 -15.08 3.60 8.77
C SER A 244 -13.90 2.69 8.40
N GLU A 245 -14.05 1.38 8.57
CA GLU A 245 -13.02 0.37 8.38
C GLU A 245 -12.54 0.31 6.93
N SER A 246 -11.25 0.11 6.68
CA SER A 246 -10.74 0.04 5.30
C SER A 246 -11.12 -1.28 4.60
N SER A 247 -11.38 -2.31 5.42
CA SER A 247 -11.61 -3.69 5.00
C SER A 247 -12.61 -4.36 5.94
N ILE A 248 -13.45 -5.25 5.39
CA ILE A 248 -14.43 -6.03 6.19
C ILE A 248 -13.79 -6.86 7.31
N ARG A 249 -12.51 -7.20 7.18
CA ARG A 249 -11.78 -8.01 8.18
C ARG A 249 -11.30 -7.20 9.39
N GLU A 250 -11.36 -5.87 9.32
CA GLU A 250 -11.07 -4.97 10.46
C GLU A 250 -12.29 -4.76 11.34
N CYS A 251 -13.48 -5.05 10.80
CA CYS A 251 -14.72 -4.98 11.55
C CYS A 251 -14.71 -6.01 12.68
N HIS A 252 -15.46 -5.72 13.74
CA HIS A 252 -15.65 -6.69 14.79
C HIS A 252 -16.31 -7.95 14.23
N HIS A 253 -15.83 -9.13 14.62
CA HIS A 253 -16.34 -10.44 14.20
C HIS A 253 -15.88 -11.54 15.17
N ASN A 254 -16.53 -12.71 15.15
CA ASN A 254 -16.24 -13.84 16.04
C ASN A 254 -14.86 -14.51 15.81
N GLY A 255 -14.20 -14.16 14.71
CA GLY A 255 -12.90 -14.70 14.29
C GLY A 255 -13.04 -15.65 13.11
N PHE A 256 -11.96 -15.82 12.33
CA PHE A 256 -12.03 -16.58 11.09
C PHE A 256 -12.44 -18.03 11.29
N GLY A 257 -13.49 -18.45 10.57
CA GLY A 257 -14.01 -19.82 10.59
C GLY A 257 -14.73 -20.21 11.88
N ARG A 258 -15.05 -19.24 12.75
CA ARG A 258 -15.89 -19.43 13.93
C ARG A 258 -17.28 -18.88 13.62
N ASN A 259 -18.23 -19.78 13.42
CA ASN A 259 -19.63 -19.50 13.10
C ASN A 259 -20.49 -20.70 13.47
N ASP A 260 -21.78 -20.47 13.66
CA ASP A 260 -22.83 -21.48 13.78
C ASP A 260 -23.82 -21.47 12.59
N CYS A 261 -23.52 -20.66 11.58
CA CYS A 261 -24.32 -20.52 10.37
C CYS A 261 -24.19 -21.69 9.38
N ASN A 262 -25.12 -21.71 8.43
CA ASN A 262 -25.10 -22.55 7.24
C ASN A 262 -25.14 -21.69 5.96
N HIS A 263 -24.91 -22.28 4.78
CA HIS A 263 -24.87 -21.49 3.54
C HIS A 263 -26.20 -20.84 3.12
N GLY A 264 -27.33 -21.21 3.75
CA GLY A 264 -28.59 -20.47 3.61
C GLY A 264 -28.52 -19.05 4.18
N GLU A 265 -27.51 -18.75 4.98
CA GLU A 265 -27.24 -17.48 5.67
C GLU A 265 -26.09 -16.71 5.02
N ASP A 266 -25.71 -17.04 3.78
CA ASP A 266 -24.62 -16.31 3.11
C ASP A 266 -25.04 -14.87 2.76
N ALA A 267 -24.26 -13.91 3.26
CA ALA A 267 -24.47 -12.48 3.07
C ALA A 267 -24.08 -11.98 1.67
N GLY A 268 -24.74 -10.91 1.23
CA GLY A 268 -24.50 -10.26 -0.06
C GLY A 268 -24.59 -8.75 -0.01
N VAL A 269 -24.16 -8.10 -1.09
CA VAL A 269 -24.24 -6.64 -1.24
C VAL A 269 -24.73 -6.23 -2.62
N THR A 270 -25.30 -5.02 -2.69
CA THR A 270 -25.44 -4.25 -3.94
C THR A 270 -24.88 -2.87 -3.69
N CYS A 271 -23.90 -2.47 -4.49
CA CYS A 271 -23.22 -1.18 -4.40
C CYS A 271 -23.72 -0.22 -5.47
N SER A 272 -23.40 1.06 -5.33
CA SER A 272 -23.81 2.10 -6.29
C SER A 272 -23.08 2.05 -7.64
N ASP A 273 -22.04 1.21 -7.77
CA ASP A 273 -21.25 1.06 -8.99
C ASP A 273 -20.70 2.41 -9.49
N ASN A 274 -20.38 3.31 -8.55
CA ASN A 274 -19.94 4.68 -8.82
C ASN A 274 -20.94 5.51 -9.65
N ILE A 275 -22.22 5.15 -9.63
CA ILE A 275 -23.32 5.86 -10.31
C ILE A 275 -24.20 6.54 -9.26
N ARG A 276 -24.68 7.75 -9.57
CA ARG A 276 -25.70 8.44 -8.79
C ARG A 276 -26.72 9.14 -9.67
N LEU A 277 -27.91 9.36 -9.10
CA LEU A 277 -28.94 10.21 -9.67
C LEU A 277 -29.00 11.52 -8.87
N VAL A 278 -28.86 12.66 -9.53
CA VAL A 278 -28.86 13.98 -8.89
C VAL A 278 -29.90 14.91 -9.49
N ASN A 279 -30.32 15.92 -8.71
CA ASN A 279 -31.32 16.92 -9.10
C ASN A 279 -32.69 16.32 -9.49
N GLY A 280 -33.02 15.14 -8.96
CA GLY A 280 -34.37 14.58 -9.01
C GLY A 280 -35.20 14.90 -7.77
N THR A 281 -36.45 14.47 -7.79
CA THR A 281 -37.41 14.62 -6.68
C THR A 281 -37.29 13.51 -5.61
N GLY A 282 -36.44 12.51 -5.83
CA GLY A 282 -36.19 11.38 -4.95
C GLY A 282 -34.95 10.58 -5.36
N ALA A 283 -34.63 9.52 -4.61
CA ALA A 283 -33.42 8.71 -4.83
C ALA A 283 -33.39 7.94 -6.16
N CYS A 284 -34.57 7.75 -6.77
CA CYS A 284 -34.76 6.95 -7.98
C CYS A 284 -35.13 7.78 -9.22
N ASN A 285 -34.87 9.09 -9.20
CA ASN A 285 -34.95 9.93 -10.39
C ASN A 285 -33.89 11.02 -10.38
N GLY A 286 -33.54 11.53 -11.56
CA GLY A 286 -32.56 12.60 -11.70
C GLY A 286 -31.65 12.43 -12.91
N ARG A 287 -30.65 13.31 -13.01
CA ARG A 287 -29.56 13.24 -13.98
C ARG A 287 -28.58 12.15 -13.55
N VAL A 288 -28.16 11.33 -14.51
CA VAL A 288 -27.14 10.30 -14.28
C VAL A 288 -25.76 10.94 -14.21
N GLU A 289 -25.04 10.64 -13.13
CA GLU A 289 -23.63 10.99 -12.99
C GLU A 289 -22.80 9.75 -12.66
N ILE A 290 -21.61 9.68 -13.24
CA ILE A 290 -20.64 8.59 -13.05
C ILE A 290 -19.39 9.19 -12.38
N ASN A 291 -18.88 8.53 -11.36
CA ASN A 291 -17.62 8.87 -10.74
C ASN A 291 -16.47 8.13 -11.44
N HIS A 292 -15.56 8.90 -12.02
CA HIS A 292 -14.35 8.40 -12.64
C HIS A 292 -13.13 9.07 -12.01
N HIS A 293 -12.27 8.28 -11.34
CA HIS A 293 -11.09 8.76 -10.60
C HIS A 293 -11.37 9.89 -9.58
N GLY A 294 -12.50 9.81 -8.86
CA GLY A 294 -12.88 10.79 -7.84
C GLY A 294 -13.55 12.04 -8.41
N GLN A 295 -13.78 12.11 -9.73
CA GLN A 295 -14.50 13.19 -10.38
C GLN A 295 -15.85 12.71 -10.90
N TRP A 296 -16.92 13.42 -10.54
CA TRP A 296 -18.26 13.16 -11.04
C TRP A 296 -18.46 13.85 -12.40
N GLY A 297 -18.83 13.08 -13.41
CA GLY A 297 -19.16 13.55 -14.76
C GLY A 297 -20.58 13.18 -15.17
N THR A 298 -21.11 13.86 -16.19
CA THR A 298 -22.44 13.59 -16.76
C THR A 298 -22.38 12.57 -17.89
N VAL A 299 -23.52 11.91 -18.15
CA VAL A 299 -23.70 11.03 -19.31
C VAL A 299 -24.37 11.81 -20.45
N CYS A 300 -23.80 11.77 -21.65
CA CYS A 300 -24.36 12.38 -22.85
C CYS A 300 -25.72 11.75 -23.17
N GLY A 301 -26.72 12.56 -23.52
CA GLY A 301 -28.06 12.06 -23.83
C GLY A 301 -28.26 11.60 -25.27
N ASP A 302 -27.23 11.70 -26.12
CA ASP A 302 -27.29 11.22 -27.50
C ASP A 302 -27.51 9.70 -27.52
N ASN A 303 -28.58 9.26 -28.19
CA ASN A 303 -29.04 7.86 -28.25
C ASN A 303 -29.36 7.20 -26.90
N TRP A 304 -29.52 7.98 -25.82
CA TRP A 304 -29.94 7.46 -24.53
C TRP A 304 -31.37 6.90 -24.61
N ASP A 305 -31.52 5.59 -24.42
CA ASP A 305 -32.80 4.89 -24.56
C ASP A 305 -33.31 4.23 -23.26
N MET A 306 -34.49 3.59 -23.33
CA MET A 306 -35.09 2.92 -22.17
C MET A 306 -34.30 1.69 -21.71
N LYS A 307 -33.51 1.06 -22.58
CA LYS A 307 -32.65 -0.07 -22.21
C LYS A 307 -31.45 0.43 -21.41
N ASP A 308 -30.86 1.56 -21.81
CA ASP A 308 -29.79 2.21 -21.06
C ASP A 308 -30.28 2.64 -19.67
N ALA A 309 -31.49 3.20 -19.60
CA ALA A 309 -32.15 3.54 -18.34
C ALA A 309 -32.46 2.31 -17.47
N GLU A 310 -32.86 1.18 -18.05
CA GLU A 310 -33.10 -0.06 -17.30
C GLU A 310 -31.81 -0.54 -16.61
N VAL A 311 -30.65 -0.41 -17.27
CA VAL A 311 -29.36 -0.76 -16.69
C VAL A 311 -29.05 0.12 -15.48
N VAL A 312 -29.18 1.44 -15.62
CA VAL A 312 -28.92 2.39 -14.51
C VAL A 312 -29.90 2.17 -13.37
N CYS A 313 -31.20 2.05 -13.64
CA CYS A 313 -32.20 1.81 -12.60
C CYS A 313 -31.93 0.52 -11.81
N ARG A 314 -31.43 -0.53 -12.47
CA ARG A 314 -31.00 -1.75 -11.82
C ARG A 314 -29.72 -1.54 -10.99
N GLN A 315 -28.72 -0.85 -11.53
CA GLN A 315 -27.45 -0.57 -10.84
C GLN A 315 -27.65 0.30 -9.59
N VAL A 316 -28.55 1.29 -9.65
CA VAL A 316 -28.86 2.15 -8.49
C VAL A 316 -29.90 1.54 -7.53
N GLY A 317 -30.25 0.26 -7.68
CA GLY A 317 -31.17 -0.44 -6.78
C GLY A 317 -32.63 0.02 -6.86
N CYS A 318 -32.99 0.76 -7.91
CA CYS A 318 -34.30 1.38 -8.10
C CYS A 318 -35.24 0.58 -9.01
N GLY A 319 -34.92 -0.68 -9.32
CA GLY A 319 -35.78 -1.56 -10.11
C GLY A 319 -35.78 -1.22 -11.60
N ARG A 320 -36.98 -1.08 -12.19
CA ARG A 320 -37.17 -0.90 -13.65
C ARG A 320 -37.29 0.57 -14.03
N ALA A 321 -36.85 0.92 -15.22
CA ALA A 321 -37.01 2.25 -15.79
C ALA A 321 -38.47 2.54 -16.15
N VAL A 322 -38.92 3.76 -15.84
CA VAL A 322 -40.29 4.23 -16.08
C VAL A 322 -40.31 5.28 -17.20
N SER A 323 -39.35 6.21 -17.18
CA SER A 323 -39.25 7.25 -18.20
C SER A 323 -37.82 7.78 -18.34
N ILE A 324 -37.53 8.34 -19.51
CA ILE A 324 -36.31 9.11 -19.81
C ILE A 324 -36.70 10.53 -20.22
N THR A 325 -35.89 11.51 -19.82
CA THR A 325 -36.02 12.91 -20.20
C THR A 325 -34.66 13.39 -20.72
N LEU A 326 -34.64 13.95 -21.92
CA LEU A 326 -33.42 14.50 -22.51
C LEU A 326 -33.39 16.01 -22.28
N VAL A 327 -32.43 16.48 -21.49
CA VAL A 327 -32.23 17.91 -21.28
C VAL A 327 -31.36 18.45 -22.40
N ARG A 328 -31.93 19.36 -23.19
CA ARG A 328 -31.22 20.14 -24.21
C ARG A 328 -31.02 21.53 -23.62
N GLU A 329 -29.79 21.91 -23.28
CA GLU A 329 -29.55 23.34 -23.00
C GLU A 329 -29.51 24.08 -24.33
N MET A 330 -30.23 25.19 -24.41
CA MET A 330 -30.01 26.16 -25.47
C MET A 330 -28.71 26.89 -25.16
N ASP A 331 -27.76 26.86 -26.09
CA ASP A 331 -26.52 27.63 -25.99
C ASP A 331 -26.81 29.07 -25.56
N GLN A 332 -26.00 29.56 -24.61
CA GLN A 332 -26.08 30.89 -24.00
C GLN A 332 -26.09 32.05 -25.03
N TYR A 333 -25.68 31.77 -26.27
CA TYR A 333 -25.69 32.69 -27.41
C TYR A 333 -27.08 33.15 -27.86
N TYR A 334 -28.14 32.37 -27.59
CA TYR A 334 -29.49 32.71 -28.09
C TYR A 334 -30.23 33.75 -27.23
N TRP A 335 -29.90 33.88 -25.94
CA TRP A 335 -30.47 34.92 -25.06
C TRP A 335 -30.07 36.33 -25.49
N MET A 336 -28.89 36.50 -26.12
CA MET A 336 -28.48 37.78 -26.68
C MET A 336 -29.27 38.15 -27.96
N MET A 337 -29.85 37.17 -28.66
CA MET A 337 -30.71 37.40 -29.83
C MET A 337 -32.19 37.65 -29.47
N LEU A 338 -32.71 37.06 -28.39
CA LEU A 338 -34.11 37.26 -27.99
C LEU A 338 -34.35 38.48 -27.07
N ALA A 339 -33.31 39.17 -26.62
CA ALA A 339 -33.44 40.42 -25.85
C ALA A 339 -33.81 41.67 -26.70
N VAL A 340 -34.09 41.53 -28.00
CA VAL A 340 -34.42 42.68 -28.89
C VAL A 340 -35.90 42.74 -29.31
N LEU A 341 -36.77 41.83 -28.87
CA LEU A 341 -38.20 41.91 -29.22
C LEU A 341 -39.10 42.10 -28.01
N ASP A 342 -39.29 43.39 -27.72
CA ASP A 342 -40.52 44.06 -27.29
C ASP A 342 -40.37 44.87 -26.00
N LYS A 343 -40.36 46.19 -26.17
CA LYS A 343 -41.43 47.05 -25.64
C LYS A 343 -41.33 48.45 -26.24
N LYS A 344 -42.33 48.78 -27.06
CA LYS A 344 -42.84 50.13 -27.35
C LYS A 344 -41.93 51.29 -26.89
N THR A 345 -41.11 51.86 -27.79
CA THR A 345 -41.03 53.31 -28.14
C THR A 345 -39.73 53.69 -28.87
N THR A 346 -39.89 54.21 -30.09
CA THR A 346 -39.13 55.26 -30.79
C THR A 346 -37.65 55.52 -30.43
N SER A 347 -36.70 54.85 -31.12
CA SER A 347 -35.55 55.50 -31.79
C SER A 347 -34.75 54.48 -32.63
N LEU A 348 -34.48 54.80 -33.90
CA LEU A 348 -33.56 54.09 -34.80
C LEU A 348 -32.32 54.99 -34.95
N VAL A 349 -31.18 54.61 -34.38
CA VAL A 349 -29.87 55.16 -34.77
C VAL A 349 -28.86 54.03 -34.94
N ALA A 350 -28.13 54.11 -36.04
CA ALA A 350 -27.36 53.10 -36.75
C ALA A 350 -26.09 52.57 -36.04
N LEU A 351 -25.67 51.37 -36.48
CA LEU A 351 -24.35 51.03 -37.05
C LEU A 351 -24.46 49.59 -37.57
N LYS A 352 -24.76 49.33 -38.86
CA LYS A 352 -23.86 49.34 -40.03
C LYS A 352 -22.54 48.61 -39.76
N GLU A 353 -22.55 47.28 -39.89
CA GLU A 353 -21.66 46.55 -40.81
C GLU A 353 -22.07 45.07 -40.89
N VAL A 354 -22.47 44.68 -42.09
CA VAL A 354 -22.66 43.30 -42.53
C VAL A 354 -21.31 42.85 -43.08
N LEU A 355 -20.68 41.87 -42.45
CA LEU A 355 -19.62 41.06 -43.07
C LEU A 355 -20.00 39.59 -42.92
N GLU A 356 -20.62 39.12 -43.99
CA GLU A 356 -20.45 37.80 -44.61
C GLU A 356 -19.95 36.64 -43.74
N LEU A 357 -20.85 35.70 -43.42
CA LEU A 357 -20.52 34.27 -43.46
C LEU A 357 -21.64 33.50 -44.18
N PRO A 358 -21.30 32.66 -45.18
CA PRO A 358 -22.25 31.82 -45.88
C PRO A 358 -22.45 30.49 -45.14
N THR A 359 -23.54 29.80 -45.49
CA THR A 359 -23.89 28.41 -45.17
C THR A 359 -24.57 28.16 -43.81
N VAL A 360 -25.81 27.68 -43.95
CA VAL A 360 -26.66 26.99 -42.98
C VAL A 360 -25.87 26.26 -41.89
N VAL A 361 -25.74 26.87 -40.72
CA VAL A 361 -25.42 26.12 -39.50
C VAL A 361 -26.69 25.35 -39.15
N THR A 362 -26.70 24.07 -39.49
CA THR A 362 -27.63 23.13 -38.85
C THR A 362 -27.23 23.10 -37.38
N VAL A 363 -27.93 23.86 -36.54
CA VAL A 363 -27.71 23.81 -35.09
C VAL A 363 -28.13 22.41 -34.64
N LYS A 364 -27.16 21.49 -34.55
CA LYS A 364 -27.37 20.24 -33.80
C LYS A 364 -27.59 20.67 -32.36
N MET A 365 -28.83 20.56 -31.87
CA MET A 365 -29.05 20.58 -30.43
C MET A 365 -28.19 19.46 -29.83
N LEU A 366 -27.15 19.83 -29.09
CA LEU A 366 -26.38 18.88 -28.30
C LEU A 366 -27.23 18.49 -27.09
N VAL A 367 -27.51 17.20 -26.94
CA VAL A 367 -28.18 16.68 -25.73
C VAL A 367 -27.12 16.51 -24.66
N LEU A 368 -26.97 17.52 -23.81
CA LEU A 368 -25.85 17.60 -22.86
C LEU A 368 -25.99 16.65 -21.66
N SER A 369 -27.20 16.21 -21.31
CA SER A 369 -27.39 15.23 -20.24
C SER A 369 -28.67 14.40 -20.32
N ALA A 370 -28.57 13.15 -19.87
CA ALA A 370 -29.69 12.23 -19.69
C ALA A 370 -30.28 12.32 -18.27
N GLN A 371 -31.61 12.44 -18.18
CA GLN A 371 -32.38 12.30 -16.93
C GLN A 371 -33.31 11.09 -17.03
N MET A 372 -33.63 10.46 -15.89
CA MET A 372 -34.56 9.32 -15.85
C MET A 372 -35.38 9.26 -14.57
N SER A 373 -36.40 8.40 -14.58
CA SER A 373 -37.16 7.98 -13.41
C SER A 373 -37.31 6.47 -13.38
N CYS A 374 -37.09 5.87 -12.21
CA CYS A 374 -37.16 4.44 -11.95
C CYS A 374 -38.32 4.10 -10.98
N ARG A 375 -38.83 2.87 -11.05
CA ARG A 375 -39.87 2.38 -10.14
C ARG A 375 -39.24 1.70 -8.94
N ALA A 376 -39.21 2.39 -7.80
CA ALA A 376 -38.71 1.86 -6.54
C ALA A 376 -39.30 0.47 -6.20
N LEU A 377 -38.44 -0.47 -5.81
CA LEU A 377 -38.84 -1.84 -5.47
C LEU A 377 -39.58 -1.95 -4.13
N TYR A 378 -39.52 -0.91 -3.29
CA TYR A 378 -40.28 -0.80 -2.06
C TYR A 378 -40.81 0.64 -1.91
N SER A 379 -42.13 0.79 -1.98
CA SER A 379 -42.86 1.89 -1.37
C SER A 379 -43.74 1.27 -0.29
N PRO A 380 -43.89 1.88 0.90
CA PRO A 380 -44.86 1.41 1.89
C PRO A 380 -46.29 1.39 1.33
#